data_AF-A0A2G2ZY53-F1
#
_entry.id   AF-A0A2G2ZY53-F1
#
_cell.length_a   1.000
_cell.length_b   1.000
_cell.length_c   1.000
_cell.angle_alpha   90.00
_cell.angle_beta   90.00
_cell.angle_gamma   90.00
#
_symmetry.space_group_name_H-M   'P 1'
#
loop_
_entity.id
_entity.type
_entity.pdbx_description
1 polymer ?
#
loop_
_entity_poly.entity_id
_entity_poly.type
_entity_poly.pdbx_seq_one_letter_code
_entity_poly.pdbx_strand_id
1 'polypeptide(L)'
;MYKKVIPKTEIHWWYTKEAYMLTYKHKIQLWKVEASHAMLPPNVVKQVGRPKSKRDRELDEARKRKGEWSQSRKGTQMTCSNCGEPNHNAKGCYKVEKLMTRGVPTGTRKISFTGDHTGVSVRTNLPYSPFMIT
;
A
#
# COMPACT_ATOMS: atom_id res chain seq x y z
N MET A 1 0.63 -36.12 33.94
CA MET A 1 0.23 -36.66 32.63
C MET A 1 -0.99 -35.90 32.15
N TYR A 2 -0.85 -35.04 31.14
CA TYR A 2 -1.99 -34.30 30.59
C TYR A 2 -2.81 -35.25 29.71
N LYS A 3 -4.08 -35.45 30.07
CA LYS A 3 -5.03 -36.20 29.23
C LYS A 3 -5.25 -35.37 27.97
N LYS A 4 -5.01 -35.95 26.81
CA LYS A 4 -5.38 -35.36 25.51
C LYS A 4 -6.90 -35.40 25.39
N VAL A 5 -7.58 -34.52 26.11
CA VAL A 5 -9.02 -34.29 25.94
C VAL A 5 -9.17 -33.67 24.56
N ILE A 6 -9.91 -34.33 23.69
CA ILE A 6 -10.21 -33.80 22.36
C ILE A 6 -11.16 -32.62 22.60
N PRO A 7 -10.76 -31.37 22.32
CA PRO A 7 -11.53 -30.19 22.72
C PRO A 7 -12.93 -30.12 22.06
N LYS A 8 -13.20 -30.96 21.06
CA LYS A 8 -14.48 -31.02 20.35
C LYS A 8 -15.67 -31.38 21.24
N THR A 9 -15.48 -32.11 22.34
CA THR A 9 -16.60 -32.56 23.18
C THR A 9 -17.07 -31.52 24.19
N GLU A 10 -16.27 -30.49 24.46
CA GLU A 10 -16.58 -29.42 25.43
C GLU A 10 -17.04 -28.12 24.74
N ILE A 11 -16.95 -28.06 23.41
CA ILE A 11 -17.36 -26.90 22.65
C ILE A 11 -18.88 -26.85 22.58
N HIS A 12 -19.46 -25.81 23.18
CA HIS A 12 -20.89 -25.52 23.12
C HIS A 12 -21.36 -25.42 21.66
N TRP A 13 -22.55 -25.95 21.35
CA TRP A 13 -23.14 -26.01 19.99
C TRP A 13 -22.99 -24.70 19.19
N TRP A 14 -23.23 -23.54 19.82
CA TRP A 14 -23.09 -22.21 19.21
C TRP A 14 -21.70 -21.88 18.65
N TYR A 15 -20.64 -22.53 19.12
CA TYR A 15 -19.27 -22.33 18.63
C TYR A 15 -18.85 -23.36 17.57
N THR A 16 -19.77 -24.20 17.12
CA THR A 16 -19.50 -25.14 16.01
C THR A 16 -19.46 -24.42 14.67
N LYS A 17 -18.70 -24.99 13.72
CA LYS A 17 -18.66 -24.51 12.33
C LYS A 17 -20.06 -24.50 11.70
N GLU A 18 -20.92 -25.44 12.08
CA GLU A 18 -22.28 -25.57 11.56
C GLU A 18 -23.16 -24.38 11.98
N ALA A 19 -23.12 -24.02 13.27
CA ALA A 19 -23.80 -22.84 13.78
C ALA A 19 -23.33 -21.55 13.08
N TYR A 20 -22.02 -21.39 12.87
CA TYR A 20 -21.47 -20.28 12.09
C TYR A 20 -22.01 -20.26 10.65
N MET A 21 -21.98 -21.39 9.94
CA MET A 21 -22.49 -21.43 8.57
C MET A 21 -24.01 -21.16 8.50
N LEU A 22 -24.77 -21.55 9.53
CA LEU A 22 -26.20 -21.25 9.64
C LEU A 22 -26.48 -19.76 9.80
N THR A 23 -25.70 -19.03 10.61
CA THR A 23 -25.89 -17.57 10.77
C THR A 23 -25.59 -16.80 9.49
N TYR A 24 -24.64 -17.27 8.68
CA TYR A 24 -24.28 -16.65 7.40
C TYR A 24 -25.06 -17.21 6.19
N LYS A 25 -25.89 -18.25 6.38
CA LYS A 25 -26.71 -18.86 5.31
C LYS A 25 -27.69 -17.84 4.72
N HIS A 26 -28.28 -17.00 5.56
CA HIS A 26 -29.17 -15.94 5.11
C HIS A 26 -28.33 -14.71 4.76
N LYS A 27 -28.01 -14.57 3.47
CA LYS A 27 -27.36 -13.35 2.96
C LYS A 27 -28.27 -12.18 3.28
N ILE A 28 -27.84 -11.28 4.16
CA ILE A 28 -28.47 -9.97 4.30
C ILE A 28 -28.31 -9.32 2.92
N GLN A 29 -29.42 -9.23 2.19
CA GLN A 29 -29.42 -8.55 0.91
C GLN A 29 -29.11 -7.09 1.23
N LEU A 30 -27.92 -6.63 0.85
CA LEU A 30 -27.62 -5.20 0.84
C LEU A 30 -28.76 -4.54 0.08
N TRP A 31 -29.49 -3.67 0.77
CA TRP A 31 -30.66 -2.98 0.27
C TRP A 31 -30.46 -2.57 -1.18
N LYS A 32 -31.29 -3.09 -2.07
CA LYS A 32 -31.32 -2.62 -3.45
C LYS A 32 -31.85 -1.19 -3.39
N VAL A 33 -30.94 -0.21 -3.45
CA VAL A 33 -31.34 1.19 -3.56
C VAL A 33 -32.00 1.32 -4.93
N GLU A 34 -33.33 1.34 -4.93
CA GLU A 34 -34.11 1.57 -6.14
C GLU A 34 -33.85 2.99 -6.65
N ALA A 35 -33.75 3.18 -7.96
CA ALA A 35 -33.38 4.46 -8.56
C ALA A 35 -34.33 5.61 -8.20
N SER A 36 -35.59 5.31 -7.84
CA SER A 36 -36.58 6.25 -7.31
C SER A 36 -36.17 6.87 -5.97
N HIS A 37 -35.35 6.17 -5.17
CA HIS A 37 -34.84 6.63 -3.87
C HIS A 37 -33.46 7.28 -3.98
N ALA A 38 -32.93 7.49 -5.19
CA ALA A 38 -31.66 8.16 -5.39
C ALA A 38 -31.77 9.63 -5.02
N MET A 39 -31.26 10.00 -3.83
CA MET A 39 -31.12 11.41 -3.46
C MET A 39 -30.13 12.10 -4.40
N LEU A 40 -30.50 13.29 -4.87
CA LEU A 40 -29.57 14.15 -5.60
C LEU A 40 -28.40 14.52 -4.69
N PRO A 41 -27.16 14.54 -5.20
CA PRO A 41 -26.01 14.94 -4.41
C PRO A 41 -26.22 16.38 -3.91
N PRO A 42 -25.79 16.71 -2.69
CA PRO A 42 -25.82 18.08 -2.20
C PRO A 42 -24.99 18.97 -3.12
N ASN A 43 -25.43 20.22 -3.29
CA ASN A 43 -24.70 21.18 -4.10
C ASN A 43 -23.29 21.41 -3.52
N VAL A 44 -22.26 21.26 -4.35
CA VAL A 44 -20.86 21.42 -3.94
C VAL A 44 -20.56 22.91 -3.74
N VAL A 45 -20.67 23.39 -2.50
CA VAL A 45 -20.24 24.73 -2.13
C VAL A 45 -18.72 24.72 -1.91
N LYS A 46 -18.00 25.64 -2.55
CA LYS A 46 -16.58 25.88 -2.26
C LYS A 46 -16.47 26.37 -0.82
N GLN A 47 -15.96 25.53 0.07
CA GLN A 47 -15.66 25.95 1.44
C GLN A 47 -14.56 27.01 1.39
N VAL A 48 -14.73 28.08 2.18
CA VAL A 48 -13.65 29.04 2.40
C VAL A 48 -12.51 28.27 3.05
N GLY A 49 -11.39 28.17 2.34
CA GLY A 49 -10.24 27.41 2.81
C GLY A 49 -9.71 27.94 4.15
N ARG A 50 -8.88 27.15 4.82
CA ARG A 50 -8.25 27.55 6.08
C ARG A 50 -7.58 28.93 5.91
N PRO A 51 -7.88 29.91 6.78
CA PRO A 51 -7.20 31.20 6.73
C PRO A 51 -5.70 30.97 6.85
N LYS A 52 -4.95 31.52 5.90
CA LYS A 52 -3.50 31.35 5.86
C LYS A 52 -2.91 32.07 7.06
N SER A 53 -2.25 31.32 7.94
CA SER A 53 -1.49 31.90 9.04
C SER A 53 -0.41 32.82 8.48
N LYS A 54 -0.39 34.08 8.94
CA LYS A 54 0.72 34.97 8.70
C LYS A 54 1.80 34.60 9.71
N ARG A 55 2.98 34.21 9.21
CA ARG A 55 4.14 33.97 10.05
C ARG A 55 4.88 35.29 10.22
N ASP A 56 5.09 35.70 11.46
CA ASP A 56 6.00 36.78 11.79
C ASP A 56 7.44 36.28 11.62
N ARG A 57 8.26 37.06 10.90
CA ARG A 57 9.67 36.73 10.64
C ARG A 57 10.55 37.40 11.68
N GLU A 58 11.50 36.64 12.22
CA GLU A 58 12.52 37.16 13.13
C GLU A 58 13.60 37.92 12.33
N LEU A 59 14.25 38.92 12.95
CA LEU A 59 15.12 39.88 12.27
C LEU A 59 16.40 39.26 11.68
N ASP A 60 16.89 38.16 12.28
CA ASP A 60 18.11 37.45 11.85
C ASP A 60 17.84 36.38 10.77
N GLU A 61 16.57 36.18 10.38
CA GLU A 61 16.26 35.22 9.33
C GLU A 61 16.82 35.68 7.99
N ALA A 62 17.70 34.85 7.39
CA ALA A 62 18.29 35.10 6.09
C ALA A 62 17.22 35.51 5.07
N ARG A 63 17.27 36.79 4.68
CA ARG A 63 16.36 37.39 3.70
C ARG A 63 16.73 36.79 2.35
N LYS A 64 16.08 35.69 1.93
CA LYS A 64 16.22 35.17 0.55
C LYS A 64 15.98 36.36 -0.37
N ARG A 65 17.03 36.82 -1.09
CA ARG A 65 16.87 37.92 -2.05
C ARG A 65 15.76 37.53 -3.01
N LYS A 66 14.89 38.47 -3.37
CA LYS A 66 13.87 38.27 -4.41
C LYS A 66 14.64 37.89 -5.70
N GLY A 67 14.66 36.61 -6.05
CA GLY A 67 15.44 36.08 -7.18
C GLY A 67 16.50 35.02 -6.84
N GLU A 68 16.87 34.84 -5.57
CA GLU A 68 17.68 33.71 -5.11
C GLU A 68 16.79 32.48 -4.92
N TRP A 69 16.30 31.96 -6.04
CA TRP A 69 15.83 30.59 -6.10
C TRP A 69 17.03 29.69 -5.78
N SER A 70 16.85 28.66 -4.94
CA SER A 70 17.86 27.61 -4.73
C SER A 70 18.42 27.21 -6.09
N GLN A 71 19.71 27.44 -6.37
CA GLN A 71 20.33 27.32 -7.70
C GLN A 71 19.51 26.44 -8.66
N SER A 72 18.86 27.06 -9.65
CA SER A 72 17.96 26.35 -10.54
C SER A 72 18.72 25.18 -11.18
N ARG A 73 18.17 23.96 -11.12
CA ARG A 73 18.78 22.79 -11.78
C ARG A 73 18.77 22.89 -13.32
N LYS A 74 18.30 24.01 -13.88
CA LYS A 74 18.34 24.31 -15.31
C LYS A 74 19.80 24.50 -15.73
N GLY A 75 20.29 23.62 -16.59
CA GLY A 75 21.67 23.63 -17.09
C GLY A 75 22.62 22.66 -16.38
N THR A 76 22.19 22.02 -15.30
CA THR A 76 22.97 20.92 -14.68
C THR A 76 22.92 19.70 -15.60
N GLN A 77 24.06 19.29 -16.13
CA GLN A 77 24.16 18.07 -16.92
C GLN A 77 23.94 16.85 -16.02
N MET A 78 22.97 16.00 -16.38
CA MET A 78 22.73 14.74 -15.68
C MET A 78 23.78 13.73 -16.12
N THR A 79 24.45 13.11 -15.15
CA THR A 79 25.40 12.01 -15.35
C THR A 79 24.83 10.70 -14.83
N CYS A 80 25.15 9.61 -15.51
CA CYS A 80 24.69 8.29 -15.13
C CYS A 80 25.49 7.74 -13.94
N SER A 81 24.83 7.36 -12.84
CA SER A 81 25.51 6.75 -11.68
C SER A 81 26.19 5.40 -12.00
N ASN A 82 25.76 4.70 -13.04
CA ASN A 82 26.30 3.39 -13.43
C ASN A 82 27.53 3.51 -14.33
N CYS A 83 27.58 4.48 -15.25
CA CYS A 83 28.65 4.60 -16.23
C CYS A 83 29.36 5.95 -16.29
N GLY A 84 28.97 6.93 -15.48
CA GLY A 84 29.55 8.27 -15.42
C GLY A 84 29.24 9.19 -16.60
N GLU A 85 28.83 8.63 -17.75
CA GLU A 85 28.53 9.38 -18.96
C GLU A 85 27.37 10.38 -18.78
N PRO A 86 27.45 11.56 -19.42
CA PRO A 86 26.34 12.52 -19.46
C PRO A 86 25.20 12.02 -20.38
N ASN A 87 24.06 12.72 -20.35
CA ASN A 87 22.88 12.55 -21.23
C ASN A 87 21.90 11.41 -20.89
N HIS A 88 22.15 10.62 -19.85
CA HIS A 88 21.18 9.62 -19.39
C HIS A 88 21.30 9.33 -17.89
N ASN A 89 20.22 8.83 -17.31
CA ASN A 89 20.19 8.37 -15.92
C ASN A 89 20.48 6.87 -15.83
N ALA A 90 20.84 6.37 -14.64
CA ALA A 90 21.12 4.94 -14.39
C ALA A 90 20.06 3.97 -14.96
N LYS A 91 18.79 4.37 -14.95
CA LYS A 91 17.66 3.60 -15.50
C LYS A 91 17.68 3.45 -17.02
N GLY A 92 18.21 4.43 -17.75
CA GLY A 92 18.31 4.44 -19.22
C GLY A 92 19.72 4.15 -19.71
N CYS A 93 20.58 3.60 -18.86
CA CYS A 93 21.94 3.24 -19.25
C CYS A 93 21.91 2.02 -20.17
N TYR A 94 22.73 2.01 -21.20
CA TYR A 94 22.89 0.87 -22.11
C TYR A 94 24.01 -0.07 -21.63
N LYS A 95 24.83 0.35 -20.65
CA LYS A 95 25.93 -0.44 -20.07
C LYS A 95 25.49 -1.26 -18.84
N VAL A 96 24.19 -1.27 -18.48
CA VAL A 96 23.71 -1.90 -17.21
C VAL A 96 23.88 -3.41 -17.16
N GLU A 97 23.86 -4.08 -18.32
CA GLU A 97 23.98 -5.55 -18.37
C GLU A 97 25.31 -6.03 -17.77
N LYS A 98 26.37 -5.22 -17.78
CA LYS A 98 27.68 -5.56 -17.20
C LYS A 98 27.79 -5.37 -15.68
N LEU A 99 26.87 -4.67 -15.03
CA LEU A 99 26.95 -4.35 -13.59
C LEU A 99 25.98 -5.15 -12.72
N MET A 100 25.03 -5.89 -13.32
CA MET A 100 24.07 -6.74 -12.60
C MET A 100 24.71 -7.93 -11.86
N THR A 101 26.01 -8.20 -12.03
CA THR A 101 26.73 -9.22 -11.24
C THR A 101 26.92 -8.84 -9.77
N ARG A 102 26.61 -7.59 -9.37
CA ARG A 102 26.54 -7.19 -7.97
C ARG A 102 25.07 -7.02 -7.59
N GLY A 103 24.47 -8.11 -7.13
CA GLY A 103 23.06 -8.20 -6.76
C GLY A 103 22.66 -7.15 -5.72
N VAL A 104 21.89 -6.15 -6.15
CA VAL A 104 21.08 -5.30 -5.26
C VAL A 104 19.65 -5.82 -5.34
N PRO A 105 19.07 -6.35 -4.25
CA PRO A 105 17.68 -6.80 -4.27
C PRO A 105 16.77 -5.57 -4.29
N THR A 106 16.37 -5.16 -5.49
CA THR A 106 15.29 -4.17 -5.64
C THR A 106 13.99 -4.90 -5.32
N GLY A 107 13.61 -4.84 -4.05
CA GLY A 107 12.46 -5.56 -3.49
C GLY A 107 11.13 -5.08 -4.07
N THR A 108 10.75 -5.60 -5.23
CA THR A 108 9.35 -5.71 -5.63
C THR A 108 8.99 -7.20 -5.62
N ARG A 109 8.36 -7.64 -4.53
CA ARG A 109 7.87 -9.02 -4.40
C ARG A 109 6.73 -9.21 -5.40
N LYS A 110 6.94 -10.01 -6.44
CA LYS A 110 5.88 -10.44 -7.36
C LYS A 110 5.10 -11.56 -6.69
N ILE A 111 3.88 -11.28 -6.24
CA ILE A 111 2.96 -12.31 -5.75
C ILE A 111 2.21 -12.85 -6.96
N SER A 112 2.42 -14.13 -7.28
CA SER A 112 1.62 -14.84 -8.27
C SER A 112 0.34 -15.37 -7.62
N PHE A 113 -0.77 -15.30 -8.38
CA PHE A 113 -2.03 -15.94 -8.01
C PHE A 113 -2.28 -17.05 -9.01
N THR A 114 -2.21 -18.30 -8.54
CA THR A 114 -2.72 -19.47 -9.27
C THR A 114 -4.07 -19.80 -8.68
N GLY A 115 -5.14 -19.64 -9.47
CA GLY A 115 -6.49 -19.97 -9.04
C GLY A 115 -7.08 -21.00 -9.99
N ASP A 116 -7.43 -22.17 -9.44
CA ASP A 116 -8.31 -23.10 -10.14
C ASP A 116 -9.75 -22.56 -10.08
N HIS A 117 -10.59 -23.00 -11.03
CA HIS A 117 -11.96 -22.57 -11.33
C HIS A 117 -12.97 -22.57 -10.15
N THR A 118 -12.57 -22.97 -8.94
CA THR A 118 -13.39 -22.99 -7.73
C THR A 118 -13.33 -21.69 -6.92
N GLY A 119 -12.66 -20.65 -7.42
CA GLY A 119 -12.76 -19.28 -6.88
C GLY A 119 -12.06 -19.06 -5.52
N VAL A 120 -11.23 -20.00 -5.07
CA VAL A 120 -10.43 -19.84 -3.85
C VAL A 120 -9.02 -19.37 -4.24
N SER A 121 -8.75 -18.07 -4.11
CA SER A 121 -7.42 -17.50 -4.38
C SER A 121 -6.53 -17.65 -3.14
N VAL A 122 -5.66 -18.67 -3.11
CA VAL A 122 -4.66 -18.82 -2.03
C VAL A 122 -3.39 -18.07 -2.42
N ARG A 123 -2.93 -17.12 -1.59
CA ARG A 123 -1.60 -16.50 -1.74
C ARG A 123 -0.53 -17.52 -1.35
N THR A 124 0.33 -17.90 -2.29
CA THR A 124 1.36 -18.92 -2.08
C THR A 124 2.67 -18.41 -1.46
N ASN A 125 2.76 -17.13 -1.08
CA ASN A 125 4.00 -16.55 -0.54
C ASN A 125 3.76 -15.61 0.66
N LEU A 126 3.36 -16.16 1.80
CA LEU A 126 3.37 -15.45 3.09
C LEU A 126 4.69 -15.70 3.82
N PRO A 127 5.39 -14.66 4.33
CA PRO A 127 6.72 -14.79 4.94
C PRO A 127 6.68 -15.17 6.44
N TYR A 128 5.52 -15.47 7.00
CA TYR A 128 5.39 -15.75 8.44
C TYR A 128 4.96 -17.19 8.64
N SER A 129 5.95 -18.07 8.82
CA SER A 129 5.76 -19.32 9.54
C SER A 129 5.96 -19.00 11.03
N PRO A 130 5.00 -19.26 11.92
CA PRO A 130 5.24 -19.08 13.34
C PRO A 130 6.29 -20.10 13.77
N PHE A 131 7.46 -19.60 14.17
CA PHE A 131 8.50 -20.39 14.80
C PHE A 131 7.90 -21.03 16.06
N MET A 132 7.85 -22.35 16.11
CA MET A 132 7.41 -23.07 17.31
C MET A 132 8.46 -22.83 18.39
N ILE A 133 8.10 -22.11 19.46
CA ILE A 133 8.92 -22.01 20.66
C ILE A 133 8.59 -23.27 21.49
N THR A 134 9.55 -24.20 21.52
CA THR A 134 9.62 -25.33 22.45
C THR A 134 10.06 -24.88 23.83
#